data_AF-A0A1X6ZMV4-F1
#
_entry.id   AF-A0A1X6ZMV4-F1
#
_cell.length_a   1.000
_cell.length_b   1.000
_cell.length_c   1.000
_cell.angle_alpha   90.00
_cell.angle_beta   90.00
_cell.angle_gamma   90.00
#
_symmetry.space_group_name_H-M   'P 1'
#
loop_
_entity.id
_entity.type
_entity.pdbx_description
1 polymer ?
#
loop_
_entity_poly.entity_id
_entity_poly.type
_entity_poly.pdbx_seq_one_letter_code
_entity_poly.pdbx_strand_id
1 'polypeptide(L)'
;MTLANNTLMDIALIASVPQSALRRNRVRQSARRLLATPAHSDVFAADPTPRRSTQQTFRALCKKLLTRGALTEEEAGRIQDLATSLLDDVSPRPQMAC
;
A
#
# COMPACT_ATOMS: atom_id res chain seq x y z
N MET A 1 -8.71 16.69 -8.73
CA MET A 1 -7.71 15.66 -9.09
C MET A 1 -6.73 15.39 -7.93
N THR A 2 -7.20 15.16 -6.69
CA THR A 2 -6.31 15.31 -5.51
C THR A 2 -6.34 14.16 -4.50
N LEU A 3 -7.08 13.08 -4.77
CA LEU A 3 -7.13 11.90 -3.87
C LEU A 3 -6.12 10.81 -4.27
N ALA A 4 -5.90 10.60 -5.57
CA ALA A 4 -4.99 9.58 -6.08
C ALA A 4 -3.52 9.84 -5.71
N ASN A 5 -3.03 11.07 -5.85
CA ASN A 5 -1.65 11.44 -5.51
C ASN A 5 -1.31 11.22 -4.03
N ASN A 6 -2.24 11.54 -3.12
CA ASN A 6 -2.04 11.31 -1.69
C ASN A 6 -1.98 9.82 -1.36
N THR A 7 -2.80 9.01 -2.04
CA THR A 7 -2.83 7.55 -1.87
C THR A 7 -1.52 6.91 -2.34
N LEU A 8 -0.99 7.35 -3.49
CA LEU A 8 0.30 6.88 -4.00
C LEU A 8 1.48 7.24 -3.10
N MET A 9 1.49 8.46 -2.56
CA MET A 9 2.50 8.87 -1.59
C MET A 9 2.44 8.02 -0.31
N ASP A 10 1.25 7.70 0.19
CA ASP A 10 1.06 6.85 1.37
C ASP A 10 1.55 5.40 1.10
N ILE A 11 1.30 4.86 -0.11
CA ILE A 11 1.81 3.54 -0.52
C ILE A 11 3.34 3.56 -0.67
N ALA A 12 3.90 4.59 -1.33
CA ALA A 12 5.33 4.76 -1.51
C ALA A 12 6.05 4.86 -0.16
N LEU A 13 5.45 5.58 0.80
CA LEU A 13 5.98 5.65 2.15
C LEU A 13 6.10 4.26 2.78
N ILE A 14 5.07 3.42 2.67
CA ILE A 14 5.09 2.06 3.25
C ILE A 14 6.15 1.20 2.56
N ALA A 15 6.29 1.30 1.24
CA ALA A 15 7.29 0.56 0.47
C ALA A 15 8.74 0.96 0.79
N SER A 16 9.00 2.26 1.01
CA SER A 16 10.37 2.80 1.15
C SER A 16 10.89 2.88 2.58
N VAL A 17 10.04 2.79 3.61
CA VAL A 17 10.53 2.83 4.99
C VAL A 17 11.20 1.50 5.40
N PRO A 18 12.19 1.49 6.30
CA PRO A 18 12.69 0.24 6.87
C PRO A 18 11.61 -0.47 7.69
N GLN A 19 11.66 -1.80 7.80
CA GLN A 19 10.65 -2.60 8.52
C GLN A 19 10.47 -2.14 9.99
N SER A 20 11.55 -1.73 10.65
CA SER A 20 11.54 -1.17 12.00
C SER A 20 10.71 0.12 12.10
N ALA A 21 10.59 0.88 11.01
CA ALA A 21 9.81 2.11 10.93
C ALA A 21 8.32 1.87 10.60
N LEU A 22 7.90 0.65 10.24
CA LEU A 22 6.48 0.34 9.97
C LEU A 22 5.59 0.55 11.21
N ARG A 23 6.16 0.43 12.40
CA ARG A 23 5.45 0.69 13.67
C ARG A 23 5.30 2.19 14.00
N ARG A 24 5.96 3.09 13.26
CA ARG A 24 5.91 4.54 13.53
C ARG A 24 4.52 5.10 13.23
N ASN A 25 4.14 6.14 13.98
CA ASN A 25 2.85 6.82 13.83
C ASN A 25 2.59 7.32 12.40
N ARG A 26 3.62 7.77 11.67
CA ARG A 26 3.45 8.21 10.27
C ARG A 26 3.00 7.08 9.34
N VAL A 27 3.57 5.88 9.48
CA VAL A 27 3.18 4.71 8.68
C VAL A 27 1.77 4.26 9.06
N ARG A 28 1.46 4.23 10.36
CA ARG A 28 0.10 3.90 10.84
C ARG A 28 -0.93 4.92 10.34
N GLN A 29 -0.60 6.21 10.33
CA GLN A 29 -1.47 7.25 9.78
C GLN A 29 -1.71 7.06 8.28
N SER A 30 -0.67 6.70 7.53
CA SER A 30 -0.74 6.40 6.09
C SER A 30 -1.61 5.16 5.83
N ALA A 31 -1.38 4.08 6.58
CA ALA A 31 -2.21 2.87 6.53
C ALA A 31 -3.69 3.16 6.86
N ARG A 32 -3.95 4.06 7.80
CA ARG A 32 -5.32 4.50 8.15
C ARG A 32 -5.97 5.30 7.03
N ARG A 33 -5.21 6.19 6.37
CA ARG A 33 -5.70 6.94 5.20
C ARG A 33 -6.02 5.98 4.05
N LEU A 34 -5.13 5.03 3.78
CA LEU A 34 -5.31 4.00 2.75
C LEU A 34 -6.53 3.11 2.98
N LEU A 35 -6.85 2.80 4.24
CA LEU A 35 -8.06 2.06 4.62
C LEU A 35 -9.32 2.90 4.57
N ALA A 36 -9.21 4.21 4.83
CA ALA A 36 -10.32 5.14 4.69
C ALA A 36 -10.66 5.43 3.22
N THR A 37 -9.71 5.21 2.30
CA THR A 37 -9.96 5.33 0.86
C THR A 37 -10.89 4.20 0.39
N PRO A 38 -12.07 4.53 -0.17
CA PRO A 38 -13.04 3.53 -0.61
C PRO A 38 -12.43 2.61 -1.68
N ALA A 39 -12.79 1.32 -1.66
CA ALA A 39 -12.29 0.33 -2.62
C ALA A 39 -12.62 0.65 -4.10
N HIS A 40 -13.53 1.59 -4.33
CA HIS A 40 -13.99 2.03 -5.65
C HIS A 40 -13.28 3.30 -6.18
N SER A 41 -12.29 3.85 -5.49
CA SER A 41 -11.46 4.92 -6.06
C SER A 41 -10.61 4.37 -7.20
N ASP A 42 -10.45 5.09 -8.32
CA ASP A 42 -9.68 4.72 -9.53
C ASP A 42 -8.36 3.96 -9.31
N VAL A 43 -7.64 4.24 -8.22
CA VAL A 43 -6.39 3.52 -7.83
C VAL A 43 -6.61 2.03 -7.51
N PHE A 44 -7.82 1.68 -7.07
CA PHE A 44 -8.28 0.34 -6.71
C PHE A 44 -9.47 -0.14 -7.56
N ALA A 45 -10.03 0.74 -8.40
CA ALA A 45 -11.19 0.44 -9.21
C ALA A 45 -10.77 -0.20 -10.54
N ALA A 46 -11.40 -1.33 -10.84
CA ALA A 46 -11.42 -1.97 -12.15
C ALA A 46 -10.14 -2.66 -12.62
N ASP A 47 -9.66 -3.67 -11.87
CA ASP A 47 -8.92 -4.75 -12.51
C ASP A 47 -9.41 -6.13 -12.03
N PRO A 48 -10.02 -6.96 -12.91
CA PRO A 48 -10.50 -8.31 -12.56
C PRO A 48 -9.35 -9.34 -12.41
N THR A 49 -8.10 -8.90 -12.50
CA THR A 49 -6.90 -9.74 -12.39
C THR A 49 -6.58 -10.16 -10.94
N PRO A 50 -5.61 -11.07 -10.71
CA PRO A 50 -5.02 -11.39 -9.40
C PRO A 50 -4.67 -10.18 -8.51
N ARG A 51 -4.59 -8.97 -9.09
CA ARG A 51 -4.42 -7.67 -8.42
C ARG A 51 -5.41 -7.44 -7.27
N ARG A 52 -6.66 -7.91 -7.38
CA ARG A 52 -7.66 -7.77 -6.30
C ARG A 52 -7.26 -8.52 -5.02
N SER A 53 -6.61 -9.67 -5.17
CA SER A 53 -6.12 -10.48 -4.04
C SER A 53 -4.96 -9.77 -3.32
N THR A 54 -4.04 -9.18 -4.09
CA THR A 54 -2.89 -8.38 -3.60
C THR A 54 -3.36 -7.16 -2.80
N GLN A 55 -4.33 -6.40 -3.33
CA GLN A 55 -4.91 -5.23 -2.67
C GLN A 55 -5.67 -5.60 -1.38
N GLN A 56 -6.45 -6.70 -1.41
CA GLN A 56 -7.18 -7.16 -0.24
C GLN A 56 -6.23 -7.61 0.88
N THR A 57 -5.15 -8.31 0.51
CA THR A 57 -4.10 -8.74 1.43
C THR A 57 -3.35 -7.54 2.02
N PHE A 58 -2.99 -6.56 1.20
CA PHE A 58 -2.35 -5.32 1.64
C PHE A 58 -3.22 -4.55 2.65
N ARG A 59 -4.52 -4.40 2.36
CA ARG A 59 -5.48 -3.76 3.29
C ARG A 59 -5.63 -4.56 4.58
N ALA A 60 -5.65 -5.89 4.52
CA ALA A 60 -5.70 -6.74 5.71
C ALA A 60 -4.47 -6.54 6.61
N LEU A 61 -3.27 -6.43 6.03
CA LEU A 61 -2.03 -6.15 6.76
C LEU A 61 -2.02 -4.73 7.34
N CYS A 62 -2.46 -3.72 6.58
CA CYS A 62 -2.65 -2.36 7.09
C CYS A 62 -3.61 -2.34 8.30
N LYS A 63 -4.70 -3.11 8.23
CA LYS A 63 -5.68 -3.22 9.33
C LYS A 63 -5.06 -3.90 10.54
N LYS A 64 -4.30 -4.99 10.35
CA LYS A 64 -3.54 -5.64 11.43
C LYS A 64 -2.55 -4.68 12.09
N LEU A 65 -1.80 -3.91 11.31
CA LEU A 65 -0.86 -2.91 11.81
C LEU A 65 -1.55 -1.84 12.67
N LEU A 66 -2.78 -1.44 12.30
CA LEU A 66 -3.56 -0.51 13.11
C LEU A 66 -4.07 -1.15 14.39
N THR A 67 -4.71 -2.31 14.30
CA THR A 67 -5.36 -2.99 15.44
C THR A 67 -4.36 -3.51 16.47
N ARG A 68 -3.30 -4.19 16.03
CA ARG A 68 -2.28 -4.79 16.92
C ARG A 68 -1.12 -3.86 17.21
N GLY A 69 -0.88 -2.85 16.37
CA GLY A 69 0.27 -1.94 16.50
C GLY A 69 1.63 -2.54 16.20
N ALA A 70 1.65 -3.80 15.78
CA ALA A 70 2.84 -4.52 15.40
C ALA A 70 2.48 -5.54 14.31
N LEU A 71 3.39 -5.67 13.35
CA LEU A 71 3.46 -6.79 12.41
C LEU A 71 4.66 -7.66 12.79
N THR A 72 4.60 -8.94 12.45
CA THR A 72 5.79 -9.81 12.46
C THR A 72 6.75 -9.39 11.34
N GLU A 73 8.00 -9.86 11.39
CA GLU A 73 9.00 -9.56 10.36
C GLU A 73 8.56 -10.06 8.97
N GLU A 74 7.95 -11.24 8.92
CA GLU A 74 7.35 -11.78 7.69
C GLU A 74 6.18 -10.93 7.18
N GLU A 75 5.30 -10.46 8.07
CA GLU A 75 4.19 -9.57 7.70
C GLU A 75 4.68 -8.19 7.25
N ALA A 76 5.77 -7.70 7.87
CA ALA A 76 6.44 -6.46 7.52
C ALA A 76 7.11 -6.54 6.14
N GLY A 77 7.76 -7.65 5.80
CA GLY A 77 8.25 -7.90 4.45
C GLY A 77 7.11 -7.95 3.44
N ARG A 78 6.08 -8.77 3.73
CA ARG A 78 4.92 -8.92 2.84
C ARG A 78 4.19 -7.60 2.57
N ILE A 79 3.97 -6.75 3.57
CA ILE A 79 3.28 -5.47 3.35
C ILE A 79 4.11 -4.52 2.45
N GLN A 80 5.44 -4.60 2.53
CA GLN A 80 6.34 -3.81 1.67
C GLN A 80 6.39 -4.34 0.24
N ASP A 81 6.46 -5.66 0.06
CA ASP A 81 6.40 -6.29 -1.26
C ASP A 81 5.08 -5.96 -1.96
N LEU A 82 3.96 -6.08 -1.23
CA LEU A 82 2.63 -5.72 -1.74
C LEU A 82 2.53 -4.22 -2.04
N ALA A 83 3.08 -3.34 -1.18
CA ALA A 83 3.11 -1.91 -1.44
C ALA A 83 3.92 -1.58 -2.70
N THR A 84 5.06 -2.23 -2.91
CA THR A 84 5.93 -2.04 -4.06
C THR A 84 5.27 -2.51 -5.35
N SER A 85 4.64 -3.69 -5.33
CA SER A 85 3.85 -4.21 -6.45
C SER A 85 2.71 -3.26 -6.81
N LEU A 86 1.99 -2.73 -5.82
CA LEU A 86 0.92 -1.75 -6.05
C LEU A 86 1.46 -0.43 -6.60
N LEU A 87 2.64 0.00 -6.17
CA LEU A 87 3.26 1.23 -6.67
C LEU A 87 3.69 1.09 -8.13
N ASP A 88 4.29 -0.03 -8.50
CA ASP A 88 4.75 -0.32 -9.87
C ASP A 88 3.55 -0.52 -10.83
N ASP A 89 2.46 -1.11 -10.35
CA ASP A 89 1.20 -1.24 -11.11
C ASP A 89 0.53 0.12 -11.38
N VAL A 90 0.54 1.05 -10.42
CA VAL A 90 -0.16 2.35 -10.54
C VAL A 90 0.74 3.43 -11.15
N SER A 91 2.05 3.30 -11.00
CA SER A 91 3.03 4.12 -11.70
C SER A 91 3.60 3.32 -12.85
N PRO A 92 2.97 3.30 -14.05
CA PRO A 92 3.62 2.74 -15.21
C PRO A 92 4.93 3.51 -15.37
N ARG A 93 6.06 2.86 -15.09
CA ARG A 93 7.35 3.43 -15.48
C ARG A 93 7.21 3.79 -16.95
N PRO A 94 7.67 4.97 -17.40
CA PRO A 94 7.83 5.15 -18.84
C PRO A 94 8.70 3.97 -19.28
N GLN A 95 8.13 3.10 -20.11
CA GLN A 95 8.88 2.04 -20.75
C GLN A 95 10.07 2.74 -21.39
N MET A 96 11.27 2.56 -20.84
CA MET A 96 12.47 2.85 -21.58
C MET A 96 12.52 1.80 -22.67
N ALA A 97 11.88 2.12 -23.78
CA ALA A 97 12.18 1.55 -25.07
C ALA A 97 13.65 1.89 -25.35
N CYS A 98 14.51 0.89 -25.26
CA CYS A 98 15.82 0.87 -25.89
C CYS A 98 15.87 -0.37 -26.77
#